data_AF-A0AAV2D1L5-F1
#
_entry.id   AF-A0AAV2D1L5-F1
#
_cell.length_a   1.000
_cell.length_b   1.000
_cell.length_c   1.000
_cell.angle_alpha   90.00
_cell.angle_beta   90.00
_cell.angle_gamma   90.00
#
_symmetry.space_group_name_H-M   'P 1'
#
loop_
_entity.id
_entity.type
_entity.pdbx_description
1 polymer ?
#
loop_
_entity_poly.entity_id
_entity_poly.type
_entity_poly.pdbx_seq_one_letter_code
_entity_poly.pdbx_strand_id
1 'polypeptide(L)'
;MNITRTTTFQECTLPALYFPTDSFEIYPFTELPTHSGVHRILTDVIGCLHSISGIDHQLTNIGSTSKQTLVLDNGKGHRVSITLWNSLARSLDRVALIQADAIEPVIIAVGGLMVGRQIGSDYTCSSSSGTRIRSTHAS
;
A
#
# COMPACT_ATOMS: atom_id res chain seq x y z
N MET A 1 4.16 -5.08 21.13
CA MET A 1 3.56 -5.06 22.48
C MET A 1 2.74 -6.33 22.64
N ASN A 2 2.97 -7.09 23.69
CA ASN A 2 2.19 -8.31 23.97
C ASN A 2 1.10 -7.98 24.98
N ILE A 3 -0.15 -8.29 24.65
CA ILE A 3 -1.28 -8.14 25.57
C ILE A 3 -1.21 -9.30 26.56
N THR A 4 -1.24 -8.99 27.84
CA THR A 4 -1.20 -9.98 28.92
C THR A 4 -2.46 -9.89 29.78
N ARG A 5 -2.62 -10.79 30.74
CA ARG A 5 -3.76 -10.78 31.67
C ARG A 5 -3.85 -9.52 32.55
N THR A 6 -2.74 -8.78 32.69
CA THR A 6 -2.71 -7.53 33.46
C THR A 6 -2.88 -6.29 32.59
N THR A 7 -3.00 -6.45 31.27
CA THR A 7 -3.27 -5.34 30.35
C THR A 7 -4.74 -4.92 30.46
N THR A 8 -4.97 -3.65 30.78
CA THR A 8 -6.29 -3.04 30.80
C THR A 8 -6.40 -2.05 29.65
N PHE A 9 -7.61 -1.92 29.10
CA PHE A 9 -7.94 -0.96 28.06
C PHE A 9 -8.98 0.00 28.62
N GLN A 10 -8.76 1.29 28.40
CA GLN A 10 -9.72 2.33 28.72
C GLN A 10 -9.95 3.15 27.47
N GLU A 11 -11.23 3.42 27.17
CA GLU A 11 -11.58 4.28 26.05
C GLU A 11 -11.07 5.69 26.29
N CYS A 12 -10.46 6.28 25.27
CA CYS A 12 -10.00 7.66 25.33
C CYS A 12 -11.17 8.60 25.02
N THR A 13 -11.42 9.57 25.89
CA THR A 13 -12.47 10.58 25.68
C THR A 13 -12.02 11.75 24.82
N LEU A 14 -10.72 11.85 24.50
CA LEU A 14 -10.20 12.89 23.64
C LEU A 14 -10.63 12.62 22.18
N PRO A 15 -11.00 13.67 21.42
CA PRO A 15 -11.31 13.54 20.01
C PRO A 15 -10.17 12.91 19.19
N ALA A 16 -10.51 12.10 18.19
CA ALA A 16 -9.54 11.41 17.34
C ALA A 16 -8.55 12.36 16.62
N LEU A 17 -8.96 13.60 16.37
CA LEU A 17 -8.13 14.66 15.77
C LEU A 17 -6.80 14.89 16.52
N TYR A 18 -6.76 14.62 17.83
CA TYR A 18 -5.55 14.81 18.63
C TYR A 18 -4.52 13.68 18.45
N PHE A 19 -4.87 12.61 17.74
CA PHE A 19 -4.01 11.47 17.52
C PHE A 19 -3.67 11.34 16.03
N PRO A 20 -2.38 11.27 15.67
CA PRO A 20 -1.99 10.97 14.31
C PRO A 20 -2.57 9.60 13.90
N THR A 21 -3.33 9.57 12.81
CA THR A 21 -4.00 8.35 12.34
C THR A 21 -3.01 7.36 11.74
N ASP A 22 -2.01 7.85 11.02
CA ASP A 22 -0.92 7.09 10.45
C ASP A 22 0.35 7.95 10.37
N SER A 23 1.51 7.29 10.43
CA SER A 23 2.82 7.88 10.14
C SER A 23 3.46 7.04 9.06
N PHE A 24 4.07 7.70 8.07
CA PHE A 24 4.75 7.04 6.95
C PHE A 24 6.20 7.50 6.88
N GLU A 25 7.12 6.56 6.72
CA GLU A 25 8.53 6.84 6.45
C GLU A 25 8.81 6.64 4.96
N ILE A 26 8.52 7.70 4.19
CA ILE A 26 8.49 7.63 2.72
C ILE A 26 9.89 7.44 2.14
N TYR A 27 10.03 6.38 1.36
CA TYR A 27 11.23 6.06 0.59
C TYR A 27 11.08 6.45 -0.90
N PRO A 28 12.11 7.05 -1.51
CA PRO A 28 12.11 7.34 -2.94
C PRO A 28 12.05 6.07 -3.80
N PHE A 29 11.33 6.14 -4.93
CA PHE A 29 11.18 4.98 -5.82
C PHE A 29 12.52 4.45 -6.34
N THR A 30 13.45 5.36 -6.63
CA THR A 30 14.81 5.04 -7.12
C THR A 30 15.64 4.25 -6.13
N GLU A 31 15.31 4.29 -4.84
CA GLU A 31 16.06 3.62 -3.77
C GLU A 31 15.42 2.30 -3.34
N LEU A 32 14.19 2.01 -3.77
CA LEU A 32 13.51 0.74 -3.50
C LEU A 32 14.34 -0.51 -3.84
N PRO A 33 15.14 -0.57 -4.95
CA PRO A 33 15.99 -1.71 -5.21
C PRO A 33 16.93 -2.08 -4.05
N THR A 34 17.37 -1.10 -3.26
CA THR A 34 18.28 -1.32 -2.12
C THR A 34 17.61 -2.08 -0.98
N HIS A 35 16.27 -2.09 -0.94
CA HIS A 35 15.46 -2.82 0.03
C HIS A 35 15.04 -4.20 -0.49
N SER A 36 15.42 -4.57 -1.73
CA SER A 36 15.22 -5.91 -2.25
C SER A 36 16.30 -6.86 -1.70
N GLY A 37 15.91 -7.94 -1.03
CA GLY A 37 16.89 -8.88 -0.48
C GLY A 37 16.37 -9.81 0.62
N VAL A 38 17.30 -10.39 1.37
CA VAL A 38 17.03 -11.40 2.43
C VAL A 38 16.32 -10.78 3.64
N HIS A 39 16.57 -9.50 3.92
CA HIS A 39 15.89 -8.76 4.97
C HIS A 39 14.60 -8.17 4.41
N ARG A 40 13.45 -8.57 4.98
CA ARG A 40 12.13 -8.01 4.66
C ARG A 40 12.01 -6.62 5.28
N ILE A 41 12.68 -5.63 4.68
CA ILE A 41 12.53 -4.24 5.06
C ILE A 41 11.16 -3.78 4.56
N LEU A 42 10.28 -3.47 5.50
CA LEU A 42 8.99 -2.85 5.17
C LEU A 42 9.23 -1.41 4.76
N THR A 43 8.68 -1.02 3.63
CA THR A 43 8.94 0.27 3.01
C THR A 43 7.65 1.02 2.75
N ASP A 44 7.66 2.33 2.96
CA ASP A 44 6.52 3.18 2.67
C ASP A 44 6.81 4.01 1.42
N VAL A 45 5.80 4.21 0.58
CA VAL A 45 5.92 4.95 -0.69
C VAL A 45 4.74 5.89 -0.85
N ILE A 46 4.95 6.97 -1.59
CA ILE A 46 3.89 7.90 -1.99
C ILE A 46 4.03 8.23 -3.47
N GLY A 47 2.91 8.34 -4.17
CA GLY A 47 2.90 8.78 -5.56
C GLY A 47 1.49 8.97 -6.09
N CYS A 48 1.40 9.50 -7.30
CA CYS A 48 0.15 9.64 -8.02
C CYS A 48 -0.28 8.29 -8.58
N LEU A 49 -1.55 7.92 -8.41
CA LEU A 49 -2.13 6.74 -9.04
C LEU A 49 -2.07 6.88 -10.55
N HIS A 50 -1.29 6.01 -11.19
CA HIS A 50 -1.19 5.93 -12.63
C HIS A 50 -2.19 4.92 -13.21
N SER A 51 -2.29 3.74 -12.59
CA SER A 51 -3.23 2.71 -13.03
C SER A 51 -3.54 1.70 -11.93
N ILE A 52 -4.65 1.00 -12.13
CA ILE A 52 -5.15 -0.05 -11.24
C ILE A 52 -5.69 -1.21 -12.09
N SER A 53 -5.09 -2.39 -11.96
CA SER A 53 -5.52 -3.59 -12.70
C SER A 53 -6.87 -4.09 -12.20
N GLY A 54 -7.56 -4.96 -12.95
CA GLY A 54 -8.64 -5.85 -12.47
C GLY A 54 -8.27 -6.68 -11.22
N ILE A 55 -9.28 -7.18 -10.48
CA ILE A 55 -9.04 -8.17 -9.43
C ILE A 55 -8.89 -9.51 -10.14
N ASP A 56 -7.71 -10.12 -9.98
CA ASP A 56 -7.41 -11.46 -10.47
C ASP A 56 -7.61 -12.46 -9.33
N HIS A 57 -8.38 -13.52 -9.60
CA HIS A 57 -8.65 -14.59 -8.65
C HIS A 57 -7.83 -15.83 -9.03
N GLN A 58 -6.79 -16.11 -8.25
CA GLN A 58 -5.91 -17.25 -8.50
C GLN A 58 -6.19 -18.38 -7.53
N LEU A 59 -6.43 -19.58 -8.06
CA LEU A 59 -6.46 -20.81 -7.28
C LEU A 59 -5.03 -21.23 -6.95
N THR A 60 -4.77 -21.46 -5.67
CA THR A 60 -3.51 -21.98 -5.14
C THR A 60 -3.76 -23.30 -4.44
N ASN A 61 -2.70 -24.05 -4.15
CA ASN A 61 -2.78 -25.32 -3.41
C ASN A 61 -3.38 -25.17 -1.99
N ILE A 62 -3.47 -23.94 -1.47
CA ILE A 62 -3.91 -23.62 -0.10
C ILE A 62 -5.27 -22.89 -0.12
N GLY A 63 -5.86 -22.65 -1.30
CA GLY A 63 -7.14 -21.97 -1.47
C GLY A 63 -7.13 -20.90 -2.56
N SER A 64 -8.17 -20.08 -2.63
CA SER A 64 -8.23 -18.96 -3.57
C SER A 64 -7.56 -17.71 -3.00
N THR A 65 -6.78 -17.04 -3.84
CA THR A 65 -6.16 -15.75 -3.54
C THR A 65 -6.72 -14.70 -4.48
N SER A 66 -6.87 -13.47 -3.98
CA SER A 66 -7.24 -12.32 -4.80
C SER A 66 -6.00 -11.44 -4.97
N LYS A 67 -5.76 -10.96 -6.18
CA LYS A 67 -4.62 -10.12 -6.53
C LYS A 67 -5.12 -8.87 -7.26
N GLN A 68 -4.55 -7.72 -6.92
CA GLN A 68 -4.77 -6.48 -7.65
C GLN A 68 -3.48 -5.68 -7.69
N THR A 69 -3.16 -5.08 -8.83
CA THR A 69 -1.93 -4.30 -8.99
C THR A 69 -2.27 -2.81 -9.08
N LEU A 70 -1.57 -2.00 -8.30
CA LEU A 70 -1.51 -0.55 -8.43
C LEU A 70 -0.20 -0.15 -9.07
N VAL A 71 -0.23 0.89 -9.89
CA VAL A 71 0.98 1.56 -10.39
C VAL A 71 0.95 2.99 -9.90
N LEU A 72 1.97 3.39 -9.15
CA LEU A 72 2.15 4.77 -8.71
C LEU A 72 3.28 5.43 -9.51
N ASP A 73 3.14 6.72 -9.80
CA ASP A 73 4.11 7.57 -10.48
C ASP A 73 4.54 8.71 -9.54
N ASN A 74 5.83 9.05 -9.49
CA ASN A 74 6.34 10.11 -8.61
C ASN A 74 6.42 11.50 -9.26
N GLY A 75 5.83 11.69 -10.45
CA GLY A 75 5.88 12.91 -11.24
C GLY A 75 7.22 13.15 -11.93
N LYS A 76 8.23 12.30 -11.70
CA LYS A 76 9.57 12.38 -12.30
C LYS A 76 9.83 11.27 -13.32
N GLY A 77 8.76 10.61 -13.79
CA GLY A 77 8.84 9.50 -14.75
C GLY A 77 9.26 8.16 -14.14
N HIS A 78 9.40 8.06 -12.81
CA HIS A 78 9.61 6.78 -12.15
C HIS A 78 8.29 6.21 -11.69
N ARG A 79 8.13 4.90 -11.86
CA ARG A 79 6.92 4.18 -11.47
C ARG A 79 7.25 2.98 -10.61
N VAL A 80 6.33 2.68 -9.70
CA VAL A 80 6.38 1.48 -8.87
C VAL A 80 5.10 0.68 -9.02
N SER A 81 5.25 -0.63 -9.27
CA SER A 81 4.14 -1.58 -9.29
C SER A 81 3.99 -2.21 -7.91
N ILE A 82 2.79 -2.09 -7.34
CA ILE A 82 2.43 -2.59 -6.02
C ILE A 82 1.36 -3.66 -6.17
N THR A 83 1.65 -4.89 -5.72
CA THR A 83 0.70 -5.99 -5.70
C THR A 83 -0.02 -6.06 -4.35
N LEU A 84 -1.33 -5.88 -4.38
CA LEU A 84 -2.23 -6.09 -3.25
C LEU A 84 -2.77 -7.53 -3.25
N TRP A 85 -2.86 -8.13 -2.06
CA TRP A 85 -3.35 -9.49 -1.88
C TRP A 85 -4.63 -9.53 -1.03
N ASN A 86 -5.49 -10.49 -1.34
CA ASN A 86 -6.65 -10.92 -0.56
C ASN A 86 -7.59 -9.77 -0.16
N SER A 87 -7.76 -9.52 1.15
CA SER A 87 -8.66 -8.49 1.66
C SER A 87 -8.30 -7.11 1.13
N LEU A 88 -7.02 -6.75 1.09
CA LEU A 88 -6.56 -5.45 0.57
C LEU A 88 -6.91 -5.26 -0.91
N ALA A 89 -6.77 -6.32 -1.71
CA ALA A 89 -7.16 -6.31 -3.13
C ALA A 89 -8.68 -6.16 -3.33
N ARG A 90 -9.50 -6.56 -2.36
CA ARG A 90 -10.97 -6.49 -2.43
C ARG A 90 -11.54 -5.24 -1.78
N SER A 91 -10.88 -4.69 -0.77
CA SER A 91 -11.33 -3.52 -0.02
C SER A 91 -11.04 -2.20 -0.73
N LEU A 92 -10.16 -2.22 -1.72
CA LEU A 92 -9.79 -1.00 -2.43
C LEU A 92 -10.94 -0.57 -3.33
N ASP A 93 -11.63 0.49 -2.93
CA ASP A 93 -12.72 1.05 -3.68
C ASP A 93 -12.19 1.79 -4.91
N ARG A 94 -12.17 1.09 -6.05
CA ARG A 94 -11.76 1.66 -7.34
C ARG A 94 -12.64 2.83 -7.74
N VAL A 95 -13.91 2.74 -7.38
CA VAL A 95 -14.91 3.71 -7.76
C VAL A 95 -14.55 5.01 -7.04
N ALA A 96 -14.31 4.99 -5.73
CA ALA A 96 -13.77 6.15 -5.01
C ALA A 96 -12.42 6.68 -5.53
N LEU A 97 -11.50 5.79 -5.96
CA LEU A 97 -10.18 6.20 -6.47
C LEU A 97 -10.20 6.76 -7.89
N ILE A 98 -11.21 6.42 -8.70
CA ILE A 98 -11.29 6.79 -10.13
C ILE A 98 -12.42 7.81 -10.38
N GLN A 99 -13.43 7.91 -9.50
CA GLN A 99 -14.62 8.76 -9.67
C GLN A 99 -14.43 10.23 -9.30
N ALA A 100 -13.26 10.68 -8.85
CA ALA A 100 -12.99 12.11 -8.95
C ALA A 100 -12.80 12.41 -10.43
N ASP A 101 -13.83 13.00 -11.05
CA ASP A 101 -13.86 13.47 -12.43
C ASP A 101 -12.46 13.81 -12.95
N ALA A 102 -11.89 12.87 -13.72
CA ALA A 102 -10.64 12.76 -14.50
C ALA A 102 -9.62 13.93 -14.61
N ILE A 103 -9.64 14.92 -13.72
CA ILE A 103 -8.90 16.19 -13.79
C ILE A 103 -7.90 16.25 -12.64
N GLU A 104 -8.28 15.77 -11.45
CA GLU A 104 -7.41 15.83 -10.27
C GLU A 104 -6.61 14.54 -10.08
N PRO A 105 -5.28 14.62 -9.96
CA PRO A 105 -4.46 13.45 -9.70
C PRO A 105 -4.75 12.89 -8.30
N VAL A 106 -4.93 11.57 -8.22
CA VAL A 106 -5.12 10.86 -6.95
C VAL A 106 -3.75 10.53 -6.37
N ILE A 107 -3.42 11.11 -5.22
CA ILE A 107 -2.19 10.83 -4.49
C ILE A 107 -2.46 9.67 -3.54
N ILE A 108 -1.62 8.63 -3.59
CA ILE A 108 -1.71 7.46 -2.73
C ILE A 108 -0.43 7.32 -1.93
N ALA A 109 -0.56 7.24 -0.61
CA ALA A 109 0.48 6.76 0.31
C ALA A 109 0.21 5.30 0.66
N VAL A 110 1.22 4.45 0.52
CA VAL A 110 1.16 3.03 0.85
C VAL A 110 2.30 2.70 1.80
N GLY A 111 1.96 2.26 3.00
CA GLY A 111 2.92 1.88 4.03
C GLY A 111 3.03 0.36 4.20
N GLY A 112 4.17 -0.12 4.68
CA GLY A 112 4.38 -1.52 5.03
C GLY A 112 4.52 -2.46 3.85
N LEU A 113 5.14 -2.02 2.75
CA LEU A 113 5.37 -2.82 1.55
C LEU A 113 6.61 -3.69 1.68
N MET A 114 6.53 -4.91 1.17
CA MET A 114 7.70 -5.76 0.95
C MET A 114 8.23 -5.49 -0.46
N VAL A 115 9.50 -5.08 -0.56
CA VAL A 115 10.17 -4.93 -1.86
C VAL A 115 10.76 -6.27 -2.27
N GLY A 116 10.38 -6.74 -3.45
CA GLY A 116 10.84 -7.98 -4.05
C GLY A 116 11.47 -7.74 -5.42
N ARG A 117 12.20 -8.73 -5.90
CA ARG A 117 12.69 -8.76 -7.28
C ARG A 117 11.84 -9.73 -8.09
N GLN A 118 11.25 -9.25 -9.17
CA GLN A 118 10.54 -10.09 -10.13
C GLN A 118 11.44 -10.34 -11.35
N ILE A 119 11.49 -11.57 -11.85
CA ILE A 119 12.25 -11.89 -13.06
C ILE A 119 11.68 -11.07 -14.23
N GLY A 120 12.53 -10.29 -14.90
CA GLY A 120 12.15 -9.43 -16.04
C GLY A 120 11.69 -8.01 -15.69
N SER A 121 11.74 -7.61 -14.42
CA SER A 121 11.54 -6.24 -13.95
C SER A 121 12.61 -5.88 -12.92
N ASP A 122 12.94 -4.60 -12.77
CA ASP A 122 13.99 -4.18 -11.83
C ASP A 122 13.62 -4.50 -10.38
N TYR A 123 12.36 -4.27 -9.98
CA TYR A 123 11.81 -4.59 -8.66
C TYR A 123 10.28 -4.42 -8.63
N THR A 124 9.60 -5.08 -7.68
CA THR A 124 8.16 -4.93 -7.43
C THR A 124 7.89 -4.80 -5.93
N CYS A 125 6.79 -4.15 -5.57
CA CYS A 125 6.32 -4.10 -4.20
C CYS A 125 5.15 -5.04 -4.00
N SER A 126 5.06 -5.67 -2.83
CA SER A 126 3.92 -6.49 -2.43
C SER A 126 3.39 -6.09 -1.07
N SER A 127 2.08 -6.10 -0.93
CA SER A 127 1.42 -5.90 0.35
C SER A 127 1.77 -7.01 1.36
N SER A 128 1.81 -6.64 2.63
CA SER A 128 1.96 -7.49 3.79
C SER A 128 0.72 -7.39 4.68
N SER A 129 0.66 -8.18 5.76
CA SER A 129 -0.40 -8.05 6.77
C SER A 129 -0.41 -6.70 7.48
N GLY A 130 0.69 -5.95 7.45
CA GLY A 130 0.80 -4.62 8.03
C GLY A 130 0.58 -3.49 7.03
N THR A 131 0.26 -3.79 5.77
CA THR A 131 0.12 -2.76 4.73
C THR A 131 -1.08 -1.85 4.98
N ARG A 132 -0.86 -0.54 4.81
CA ARG A 132 -1.88 0.50 4.95
C ARG A 132 -1.88 1.36 3.70
N ILE A 133 -3.07 1.82 3.30
CA ILE A 133 -3.26 2.64 2.11
C ILE A 133 -4.08 3.87 2.51
N ARG A 134 -3.58 5.05 2.12
CA ARG A 134 -4.30 6.32 2.22
C ARG A 134 -4.29 7.00 0.86
N SER A 135 -5.42 7.59 0.48
CA SER A 135 -5.57 8.31 -0.77
C SER A 135 -6.16 9.70 -0.52
N THR A 136 -5.75 10.67 -1.33
CA THR A 136 -6.36 12.00 -1.40
C THR A 136 -6.33 12.48 -2.84
N HIS A 137 -7.23 13.39 -3.19
CA HIS A 137 -7.17 14.12 -4.46
C HIS A 137 -6.31 15.37 -4.26
N ALA A 138 -5.49 15.71 -5.26
CA ALA A 138 -4.78 16.97 -5.25
C ALA A 138 -5.77 18.09 -5.63
N SER A 139 -5.94 19.05 -4.73
CA SER A 139 -6.76 20.26 -4.93
C SER A 139 -6.00 21.38 -5.63
#